data_AF-A0A353EZG1-F1
#
_entry.id   AF-A0A353EZG1-F1
#
_cell.length_a   1.000
_cell.length_b   1.000
_cell.length_c   1.000
_cell.angle_alpha   90.00
_cell.angle_beta   90.00
_cell.angle_gamma   90.00
#
_symmetry.space_group_name_H-M   'P 1'
#
loop_
_entity.id
_entity.type
_entity.pdbx_description
1 polymer ?
#
loop_
_entity_poly.entity_id
_entity_poly.type
_entity_poly.pdbx_seq_one_letter_code
_entity_poly.pdbx_strand_id
1 'polypeptide(L)'
;MKKRILAFLTVCAVLCGSACAKKLPPEIERGTPKTDSPKETETQTPEKELLPVYAPERIAAASKWDGNQQMVTSRSEVYDFLNGDGSREAPYLLKSAEDVARLAANVRYYGSYLEVEETRYSGKYFRLECDIDMQGHRWWGIGGGSEMSRGQTPFMGIFDGNHHAIYNLALQEEPLSGFFSYIGGGAVVKNLIIASGTVELSSRFQYAGILVGGIASGAVIENCSVSVEMVGSSEKSWTVGIIGYETEYPVTKENCDFSGVTLGGEPYAVPETGYKRTAGAN
;
A
#
# COMPACT_ATOMS: atom_id res chain seq x y z
N MET A 1 -53.83 26.06 -25.02
CA MET A 1 -53.50 27.42 -24.51
C MET A 1 -52.01 27.64 -24.66
N LYS A 2 -51.64 28.79 -25.22
CA LYS A 2 -50.28 29.26 -25.52
C LYS A 2 -49.50 29.62 -24.25
N LYS A 3 -48.17 29.44 -24.28
CA LYS A 3 -47.08 30.41 -23.94
C LYS A 3 -45.73 29.65 -24.09
N ARG A 4 -44.88 29.87 -25.11
CA ARG A 4 -43.94 31.01 -25.39
C ARG A 4 -42.90 31.18 -24.26
N ILE A 5 -41.57 31.37 -24.42
CA ILE A 5 -40.64 31.73 -25.52
C ILE A 5 -39.18 31.75 -24.93
N LEU A 6 -38.14 31.47 -25.74
CA LEU A 6 -36.68 31.87 -25.70
C LEU A 6 -35.85 31.69 -24.38
N ALA A 7 -34.51 31.55 -24.35
CA ALA A 7 -33.43 32.12 -25.17
C ALA A 7 -32.07 31.38 -24.97
N PHE A 8 -31.23 31.44 -26.02
CA PHE A 8 -29.76 31.66 -26.07
C PHE A 8 -28.81 31.12 -24.97
N LEU A 9 -27.77 30.38 -25.38
CA LEU A 9 -26.37 30.86 -25.32
C LEU A 9 -25.38 29.95 -26.06
N THR A 10 -24.32 30.62 -26.51
CA THR A 10 -23.28 30.30 -27.50
C THR A 10 -22.05 29.61 -26.91
N VAL A 11 -21.30 28.91 -27.79
CA VAL A 11 -19.82 28.84 -27.87
C VAL A 11 -19.05 28.15 -26.73
N CYS A 12 -18.32 27.07 -27.03
CA CYS A 12 -16.88 27.11 -27.35
C CYS A 12 -16.32 25.69 -27.47
N ALA A 13 -15.61 25.42 -28.56
CA ALA A 13 -14.70 24.28 -28.65
C ALA A 13 -13.44 24.59 -27.83
N VAL A 14 -13.00 23.66 -26.99
CA VAL A 14 -11.59 23.53 -26.60
C VAL A 14 -11.18 22.08 -26.74
N LEU A 15 -10.32 21.88 -27.72
CA LEU A 15 -9.47 20.71 -27.93
C LEU A 15 -8.49 20.58 -26.76
N CYS A 16 -8.29 19.37 -26.24
CA CYS A 16 -6.93 18.94 -25.91
C CYS A 16 -6.81 17.40 -25.83
N GLY A 17 -6.19 16.84 -26.87
CA GLY A 17 -5.11 15.87 -26.74
C GLY A 17 -5.38 14.53 -26.05
N SER A 18 -6.10 13.63 -26.72
CA SER A 18 -5.90 12.19 -26.51
C SER A 18 -4.58 11.77 -27.15
N ALA A 19 -3.51 11.67 -26.36
CA ALA A 19 -2.21 11.17 -26.83
C ALA A 19 -2.02 9.70 -26.42
N CYS A 20 -2.54 8.79 -27.25
CA CYS A 20 -1.96 7.44 -27.37
C CYS A 20 -2.30 6.89 -28.76
N ALA A 21 -1.61 7.43 -29.78
CA ALA A 21 -1.74 6.95 -31.15
C ALA A 21 -0.90 5.67 -31.33
N LYS A 22 -1.60 4.53 -31.46
CA LYS A 22 -1.06 3.29 -32.00
C LYS A 22 -0.60 3.52 -33.44
N LYS A 23 0.59 3.05 -33.79
CA LYS A 23 1.03 2.90 -35.19
C LYS A 23 1.66 1.52 -35.38
N LEU A 24 0.88 0.60 -35.95
CA LEU A 24 1.37 -0.68 -36.49
C LEU A 24 1.89 -0.44 -37.92
N PRO A 25 3.06 -0.97 -38.29
CA PRO A 25 3.47 -1.19 -39.68
C PRO A 25 3.26 -2.65 -40.13
N PRO A 26 3.32 -2.92 -41.44
CA PRO A 26 2.56 -3.97 -42.10
C PRO A 26 3.23 -5.35 -42.16
N GLU A 27 2.39 -6.37 -42.31
CA GLU A 27 2.68 -7.78 -42.55
C GLU A 27 2.98 -8.06 -44.03
N ILE A 28 4.07 -8.77 -44.37
CA ILE A 28 4.23 -9.59 -45.59
C ILE A 28 5.07 -10.85 -45.31
N GLU A 29 4.69 -11.93 -45.99
CA GLU A 29 4.83 -13.36 -45.71
C GLU A 29 6.20 -14.07 -45.83
N ARG A 30 6.30 -15.13 -45.01
CA ARG A 30 6.86 -16.50 -45.19
C ARG A 30 8.21 -16.74 -45.89
N GLY A 31 9.12 -17.28 -45.08
CA GLY A 31 10.06 -18.34 -45.46
C GLY A 31 10.60 -19.06 -44.22
N THR A 32 10.50 -20.39 -44.16
CA THR A 32 11.19 -21.27 -43.20
C THR A 32 11.93 -22.36 -43.98
N PRO A 33 12.83 -23.16 -43.38
CA PRO A 33 13.67 -22.93 -42.18
C PRO A 33 15.15 -23.31 -42.44
N LYS A 34 16.10 -22.74 -41.67
CA LYS A 34 17.31 -23.48 -41.25
C LYS A 34 17.72 -23.09 -39.83
N THR A 35 17.89 -24.14 -39.05
CA THR A 35 18.42 -24.27 -37.69
C THR A 35 19.77 -23.59 -37.55
N ASP A 36 19.91 -22.76 -36.51
CA ASP A 36 21.05 -22.72 -35.59
C ASP A 36 20.72 -21.71 -34.47
N SER A 37 20.73 -22.19 -33.24
CA SER A 37 20.35 -21.45 -32.03
C SER A 37 21.29 -20.29 -31.74
N PRO A 38 20.81 -19.04 -31.60
CA PRO A 38 21.59 -17.97 -31.02
C PRO A 38 21.19 -17.75 -29.55
N LYS A 39 22.22 -17.66 -28.71
CA LYS A 39 22.21 -17.19 -27.32
C LYS A 39 21.31 -15.95 -27.18
N GLU A 40 20.24 -16.05 -26.41
CA GLU A 40 19.42 -14.90 -26.02
C GLU A 40 20.31 -13.92 -25.25
N THR A 41 20.55 -12.77 -25.87
CA THR A 41 21.09 -11.60 -25.19
C THR A 41 19.88 -10.93 -24.57
N GLU A 42 19.75 -11.02 -23.24
CA GLU A 42 18.78 -10.25 -22.46
C GLU A 42 18.90 -8.78 -22.86
N THR A 43 17.92 -8.30 -23.61
CA THR A 43 17.80 -6.88 -23.91
C THR A 43 17.16 -6.26 -22.68
N GLN A 44 18.00 -5.78 -21.76
CA GLN A 44 17.56 -4.97 -20.63
C GLN A 44 16.79 -3.78 -21.17
N THR A 45 15.48 -3.76 -20.94
CA THR A 45 14.68 -2.56 -21.09
C THR A 45 15.16 -1.60 -20.01
N PRO A 46 15.47 -0.32 -20.30
CA PRO A 46 16.01 0.57 -19.28
C PRO A 46 14.96 0.73 -18.17
N GLU A 47 15.25 0.20 -17.00
CA GLU A 47 14.52 0.52 -15.78
C GLU A 47 14.60 2.05 -15.65
N LYS A 48 13.45 2.71 -15.74
CA LYS A 48 13.39 4.16 -15.64
C LYS A 48 13.77 4.51 -14.21
N GLU A 49 15.03 4.86 -13.99
CA GLU A 49 15.55 5.24 -12.68
C GLU A 49 14.62 6.31 -12.08
N LEU A 50 13.97 5.95 -10.96
CA LEU A 50 13.10 6.87 -10.25
C LEU A 50 13.95 8.04 -9.75
N LEU A 51 13.40 9.25 -9.82
CA LEU A 51 14.04 10.41 -9.18
C LEU A 51 14.31 10.12 -7.69
N PRO A 52 15.29 10.80 -7.07
CA PRO A 52 15.53 10.67 -5.63
C PRO A 52 14.23 10.83 -4.83
N VAL A 53 14.06 10.02 -3.78
CA VAL A 53 12.82 9.95 -2.99
C VAL A 53 12.34 11.33 -2.52
N TYR A 54 13.25 12.23 -2.15
CA TYR A 54 12.92 13.55 -1.62
C TYR A 54 12.95 14.66 -2.68
N ALA A 55 13.08 14.34 -3.96
CA ALA A 55 13.03 15.33 -5.03
C ALA A 55 11.62 15.96 -5.09
N PRO A 56 11.49 17.32 -5.08
CA PRO A 56 10.19 17.98 -5.15
C PRO A 56 9.35 17.54 -6.36
N GLU A 57 9.99 17.28 -7.50
CA GLU A 57 9.34 16.82 -8.73
C GLU A 57 8.67 15.45 -8.55
N ARG A 58 9.32 14.54 -7.80
CA ARG A 58 8.81 13.20 -7.51
C ARG A 58 7.59 13.27 -6.59
N ILE A 59 7.70 14.03 -5.51
CA ILE A 59 6.62 14.28 -4.56
C ILE A 59 5.43 14.95 -5.27
N ALA A 60 5.68 15.96 -6.10
CA ALA A 60 4.63 16.66 -6.85
C ALA A 60 3.87 15.73 -7.81
N ALA A 61 4.57 14.77 -8.41
CA ALA A 61 4.02 13.77 -9.32
C ALA A 61 3.30 12.60 -8.62
N ALA A 62 3.45 12.46 -7.29
CA ALA A 62 2.79 11.40 -6.53
C ALA A 62 1.25 11.47 -6.67
N SER A 63 0.63 10.30 -6.74
CA SER A 63 -0.81 10.15 -6.74
C SER A 63 -1.36 10.58 -5.39
N LYS A 64 -2.27 11.56 -5.40
CA LYS A 64 -2.78 12.19 -4.18
C LYS A 64 -4.02 11.46 -3.71
N TRP A 65 -4.00 11.01 -2.46
CA TRP A 65 -5.19 10.51 -1.79
C TRP A 65 -6.00 11.67 -1.24
N ASP A 66 -7.29 11.71 -1.49
CA ASP A 66 -8.20 12.75 -1.04
C ASP A 66 -8.69 12.56 0.42
N GLY A 67 -8.22 11.50 1.09
CA GLY A 67 -8.64 11.12 2.44
C GLY A 67 -10.02 10.46 2.49
N ASN A 68 -10.67 10.22 1.36
CA ASN A 68 -11.93 9.50 1.33
C ASN A 68 -11.68 8.01 1.60
N GLN A 69 -12.16 7.55 2.75
CA GLN A 69 -12.08 6.14 3.13
C GLN A 69 -13.02 5.33 2.26
N GLN A 70 -12.45 4.51 1.39
CA GLN A 70 -13.22 3.50 0.68
C GLN A 70 -13.70 2.45 1.69
N MET A 71 -14.94 2.00 1.54
CA MET A 71 -15.55 1.00 2.42
C MET A 71 -16.19 -0.09 1.58
N VAL A 72 -16.13 -1.32 2.09
CA VAL A 72 -16.84 -2.49 1.56
C VAL A 72 -17.72 -3.02 2.68
N THR A 73 -19.03 -3.06 2.46
CA THR A 73 -20.01 -3.56 3.44
C THR A 73 -20.69 -4.85 3.00
N SER A 74 -20.55 -5.21 1.72
CA SER A 74 -21.08 -6.45 1.15
C SER A 74 -20.16 -6.98 0.06
N ARG A 75 -20.29 -8.28 -0.26
CA ARG A 75 -19.53 -8.93 -1.34
C ARG A 75 -19.65 -8.19 -2.69
N SER A 76 -20.83 -7.66 -3.01
CA SER A 76 -21.06 -6.92 -4.27
C SER A 76 -20.35 -5.57 -4.35
N GLU A 77 -19.78 -5.09 -3.25
CA GLU A 77 -19.05 -3.82 -3.17
C GLU A 77 -17.53 -4.02 -3.17
N VAL A 78 -17.05 -5.27 -3.17
CA VAL A 78 -15.62 -5.57 -3.26
C VAL A 78 -15.07 -5.00 -4.56
N TYR A 79 -13.99 -4.23 -4.46
CA TYR A 79 -13.35 -3.60 -5.61
C TYR A 79 -12.55 -4.64 -6.41
N ASP A 80 -12.72 -4.63 -7.73
CA ASP A 80 -11.95 -5.47 -8.64
C ASP A 80 -10.62 -4.83 -9.04
N PHE A 81 -9.57 -5.65 -9.17
CA PHE A 81 -8.28 -5.25 -9.70
C PHE A 81 -8.06 -5.86 -11.09
N LEU A 82 -8.30 -5.08 -12.14
CA LEU A 82 -8.32 -5.57 -13.53
C LEU A 82 -6.97 -5.49 -14.27
N ASN A 83 -5.95 -4.92 -13.64
CA ASN A 83 -4.61 -4.74 -14.24
C ASN A 83 -3.65 -5.93 -13.99
N GLY A 84 -4.19 -7.13 -13.81
CA GLY A 84 -3.45 -8.35 -13.48
C GLY A 84 -4.42 -9.42 -12.97
N ASP A 85 -3.94 -10.64 -12.73
CA ASP A 85 -4.72 -11.74 -12.11
C ASP A 85 -4.24 -12.07 -10.69
N GLY A 86 -3.27 -11.29 -10.20
CA GLY A 86 -2.65 -11.44 -8.90
C GLY A 86 -1.68 -12.61 -8.82
N SER A 87 -1.29 -13.21 -9.94
CA SER A 87 -0.14 -14.13 -10.02
C SER A 87 1.18 -13.37 -9.88
N ARG A 88 2.28 -14.11 -9.73
CA ARG A 88 3.63 -13.53 -9.68
C ARG A 88 3.98 -12.84 -11.01
N GLU A 89 3.55 -13.43 -12.12
CA GLU A 89 3.83 -12.97 -13.48
C GLU A 89 2.93 -11.80 -13.89
N ALA A 90 1.71 -11.74 -13.36
CA ALA A 90 0.74 -10.68 -13.62
C ALA A 90 0.13 -10.16 -12.29
N PRO A 91 0.91 -9.45 -11.46
CA PRO A 91 0.43 -8.91 -10.19
C PRO A 91 -0.68 -7.88 -10.42
N TYR A 92 -1.54 -7.67 -9.43
CA TYR A 92 -2.46 -6.55 -9.42
C TYR A 92 -1.69 -5.23 -9.32
N LEU A 93 -1.74 -4.42 -10.37
CA LEU A 93 -1.04 -3.14 -10.43
C LEU A 93 -1.85 -2.03 -9.78
N LEU A 94 -1.27 -1.42 -8.74
CA LEU A 94 -1.82 -0.28 -8.01
C LEU A 94 -1.24 1.01 -8.61
N LYS A 95 -2.03 1.69 -9.44
CA LYS A 95 -1.58 2.82 -10.27
C LYS A 95 -1.98 4.18 -9.70
N SER A 96 -2.61 4.19 -8.53
CA SER A 96 -3.10 5.38 -7.87
C SER A 96 -3.26 5.18 -6.36
N ALA A 97 -3.36 6.29 -5.64
CA ALA A 97 -3.71 6.30 -4.23
C ALA A 97 -5.08 5.68 -3.95
N GLU A 98 -6.03 5.85 -4.87
CA GLU A 98 -7.36 5.25 -4.78
C GLU A 98 -7.30 3.72 -4.86
N ASP A 99 -6.43 3.15 -5.71
CA ASP A 99 -6.26 1.69 -5.78
C ASP A 99 -5.73 1.12 -4.45
N VAL A 100 -4.81 1.83 -3.78
CA VAL A 100 -4.32 1.46 -2.45
C VAL A 100 -5.43 1.56 -1.39
N ALA A 101 -6.25 2.62 -1.44
CA ALA A 101 -7.41 2.77 -0.56
C ALA A 101 -8.46 1.67 -0.77
N ARG A 102 -8.72 1.27 -2.02
CA ARG A 102 -9.61 0.15 -2.36
C ARG A 102 -9.07 -1.19 -1.86
N LEU A 103 -7.75 -1.39 -1.93
CA LEU A 103 -7.12 -2.58 -1.32
C LEU A 103 -7.36 -2.60 0.19
N ALA A 104 -7.11 -1.48 0.88
CA ALA A 104 -7.37 -1.39 2.32
C ALA A 104 -8.85 -1.68 2.66
N ALA A 105 -9.79 -1.12 1.88
CA ALA A 105 -11.21 -1.34 2.04
C ALA A 105 -11.62 -2.81 1.85
N ASN A 106 -11.12 -3.45 0.79
CA ASN A 106 -11.35 -4.87 0.54
C ASN A 106 -10.83 -5.71 1.70
N VAL A 107 -9.55 -5.53 2.09
CA VAL A 107 -8.97 -6.36 3.16
C VAL A 107 -9.74 -6.17 4.45
N ARG A 108 -10.11 -4.94 4.82
CA ARG A 108 -10.88 -4.65 6.04
C ARG A 108 -12.29 -5.23 6.05
N TYR A 109 -12.80 -5.73 4.93
CA TYR A 109 -14.11 -6.37 4.88
C TYR A 109 -14.12 -7.70 5.65
N TYR A 110 -14.90 -7.74 6.73
CA TYR A 110 -14.99 -8.92 7.61
C TYR A 110 -16.00 -9.98 7.16
N GLY A 111 -16.92 -9.67 6.23
CA GLY A 111 -17.84 -10.62 5.56
C GLY A 111 -18.29 -11.89 6.32
N SER A 112 -18.55 -12.95 5.56
CA SER A 112 -18.59 -14.34 6.05
C SER A 112 -17.25 -15.03 5.85
N TYR A 113 -16.98 -16.14 6.55
CA TYR A 113 -15.67 -16.83 6.49
C TYR A 113 -15.17 -17.10 5.06
N LEU A 114 -16.06 -17.49 4.14
CA LEU A 114 -15.70 -17.77 2.74
C LEU A 114 -15.37 -16.49 1.94
N GLU A 115 -16.05 -15.38 2.24
CA GLU A 115 -15.81 -14.09 1.58
C GLU A 115 -14.51 -13.44 2.08
N VAL A 116 -14.20 -13.64 3.36
CA VAL A 116 -12.98 -13.12 3.99
C VAL A 116 -11.73 -13.69 3.36
N GLU A 117 -11.71 -14.97 2.97
CA GLU A 117 -10.53 -15.56 2.34
C GLU A 117 -10.19 -14.91 0.99
N GLU A 118 -11.20 -14.52 0.21
CA GLU A 118 -10.99 -13.79 -1.05
C GLU A 118 -10.41 -12.39 -0.83
N THR A 119 -10.83 -11.70 0.23
CA THR A 119 -10.36 -10.34 0.54
C THR A 119 -9.08 -10.28 1.37
N ARG A 120 -8.62 -11.42 1.92
CA ARG A 120 -7.29 -11.54 2.56
C ARG A 120 -6.16 -11.68 1.56
N TYR A 121 -6.46 -12.05 0.31
CA TYR A 121 -5.51 -12.13 -0.79
C TYR A 121 -4.34 -13.11 -0.58
N SER A 122 -4.58 -14.22 0.11
CA SER A 122 -3.55 -15.25 0.33
C SER A 122 -2.89 -15.69 -0.97
N GLY A 123 -1.57 -15.56 -1.05
CA GLY A 123 -0.76 -15.93 -2.22
C GLY A 123 -0.92 -15.04 -3.46
N LYS A 124 -1.67 -13.93 -3.36
CA LYS A 124 -1.83 -12.95 -4.45
C LYS A 124 -0.78 -11.85 -4.38
N TYR A 125 -0.36 -11.37 -5.55
CA TYR A 125 0.67 -10.35 -5.70
C TYR A 125 0.06 -8.99 -6.08
N PHE A 126 0.48 -7.95 -5.37
CA PHE A 126 0.20 -6.54 -5.64
C PHE A 126 1.51 -5.81 -5.89
N ARG A 127 1.51 -4.84 -6.81
CA ARG A 127 2.68 -3.99 -7.09
C ARG A 127 2.29 -2.52 -7.24
N LEU A 128 2.98 -1.62 -6.55
CA LEU A 128 2.83 -0.17 -6.78
C LEU A 128 3.46 0.23 -8.12
N GLU A 129 2.82 1.16 -8.82
CA GLU A 129 3.31 1.73 -10.09
C GLU A 129 3.53 3.24 -10.03
N CYS A 130 3.28 3.85 -8.86
CA CYS A 130 3.50 5.27 -8.63
C CYS A 130 3.70 5.52 -7.14
N ASP A 131 4.35 6.65 -6.83
CA ASP A 131 4.40 7.15 -5.46
C ASP A 131 3.03 7.66 -5.03
N ILE A 132 2.74 7.57 -3.74
CA ILE A 132 1.48 7.96 -3.13
C ILE A 132 1.71 9.10 -2.16
N ASP A 133 0.94 10.17 -2.27
CA ASP A 133 0.88 11.24 -1.28
C ASP A 133 -0.44 11.12 -0.51
N MET A 134 -0.33 10.79 0.78
CA MET A 134 -1.48 10.63 1.68
C MET A 134 -2.05 11.98 2.13
N GLN A 135 -1.37 13.09 1.79
CA GLN A 135 -1.75 14.48 2.11
C GLN A 135 -2.01 14.75 3.60
N GLY A 136 -1.47 13.93 4.50
CA GLY A 136 -1.72 14.04 5.94
C GLY A 136 -3.10 13.56 6.38
N HIS A 137 -3.89 12.93 5.50
CA HIS A 137 -5.17 12.34 5.87
C HIS A 137 -4.97 11.11 6.75
N ARG A 138 -5.87 10.93 7.73
CA ARG A 138 -5.83 9.76 8.62
C ARG A 138 -6.03 8.49 7.81
N TRP A 139 -5.09 7.57 7.91
CA TRP A 139 -5.06 6.34 7.13
C TRP A 139 -5.61 5.16 7.93
N TRP A 140 -6.62 4.49 7.36
CA TRP A 140 -7.05 3.17 7.81
C TRP A 140 -6.20 2.14 7.08
N GLY A 141 -5.17 1.65 7.77
CA GLY A 141 -4.19 0.71 7.23
C GLY A 141 -4.77 -0.51 6.54
N ILE A 142 -3.98 -1.16 5.69
CA ILE A 142 -4.41 -2.38 5.03
C ILE A 142 -4.61 -3.49 6.09
N GLY A 143 -5.80 -4.09 6.10
CA GLY A 143 -6.24 -5.05 7.12
C GLY A 143 -6.65 -4.40 8.44
N GLY A 144 -7.09 -5.21 9.40
CA GLY A 144 -7.53 -4.68 10.69
C GLY A 144 -8.21 -5.70 11.61
N GLY A 145 -8.95 -5.18 12.58
CA GLY A 145 -9.47 -5.95 13.72
C GLY A 145 -8.47 -6.03 14.88
N SER A 146 -8.90 -6.53 16.03
CA SER A 146 -8.03 -6.75 17.19
C SER A 146 -8.24 -8.15 17.76
N GLU A 147 -7.29 -8.66 18.54
CA GLU A 147 -7.50 -9.93 19.29
C GLU A 147 -8.72 -9.86 20.24
N MET A 148 -9.18 -8.65 20.57
CA MET A 148 -10.33 -8.39 21.42
C MET A 148 -11.64 -8.17 20.65
N SER A 149 -11.63 -8.15 19.31
CA SER A 149 -12.84 -8.07 18.49
C SER A 149 -13.02 -9.33 17.66
N ARG A 150 -14.26 -9.82 17.55
CA ARG A 150 -14.62 -10.78 16.51
C ARG A 150 -14.41 -10.08 15.17
N GLY A 151 -13.32 -10.43 14.49
CA GLY A 151 -13.20 -10.19 13.06
C GLY A 151 -11.89 -9.62 12.56
N GLN A 152 -10.83 -10.39 12.77
CA GLN A 152 -9.53 -10.11 12.20
C GLN A 152 -9.57 -10.26 10.68
N THR A 153 -9.03 -9.25 10.01
CA THR A 153 -8.95 -9.13 8.56
C THR A 153 -7.48 -8.92 8.16
N PRO A 154 -6.60 -9.91 8.38
CA PRO A 154 -5.19 -9.78 8.02
C PRO A 154 -5.03 -9.76 6.50
N PHE A 155 -4.18 -8.88 5.99
CA PHE A 155 -3.64 -9.06 4.64
C PHE A 155 -2.67 -10.25 4.62
N MET A 156 -2.83 -11.15 3.67
CA MET A 156 -2.03 -12.39 3.51
C MET A 156 -1.39 -12.49 2.12
N GLY A 157 -1.40 -11.39 1.36
CA GLY A 157 -0.79 -11.31 0.04
C GLY A 157 0.66 -10.84 0.06
N ILE A 158 1.20 -10.66 -1.14
CA ILE A 158 2.52 -10.11 -1.41
C ILE A 158 2.31 -8.67 -1.90
N PHE A 159 2.85 -7.69 -1.18
CA PHE A 159 2.84 -6.29 -1.56
C PHE A 159 4.26 -5.85 -1.93
N ASP A 160 4.47 -5.60 -3.22
CA ASP A 160 5.72 -5.05 -3.75
C ASP A 160 5.58 -3.55 -3.97
N GLY A 161 6.26 -2.75 -3.15
CA GLY A 161 6.30 -1.31 -3.30
C GLY A 161 7.04 -0.86 -4.56
N ASN A 162 7.80 -1.75 -5.23
CA ASN A 162 8.51 -1.46 -6.47
C ASN A 162 9.36 -0.17 -6.37
N HIS A 163 9.96 0.06 -5.20
CA HIS A 163 10.76 1.25 -4.85
C HIS A 163 9.99 2.58 -4.89
N HIS A 164 8.66 2.52 -4.89
CA HIS A 164 7.80 3.68 -4.72
C HIS A 164 7.66 4.10 -3.26
N ALA A 165 7.37 5.39 -3.08
CA ALA A 165 7.28 6.05 -1.80
C ALA A 165 5.83 6.38 -1.41
N ILE A 166 5.56 6.29 -0.12
CA ILE A 166 4.38 6.84 0.54
C ILE A 166 4.82 8.11 1.28
N TYR A 167 4.21 9.25 0.93
CA TYR A 167 4.45 10.54 1.55
C TYR A 167 3.29 10.95 2.46
N ASN A 168 3.60 11.77 3.46
CA ASN A 168 2.67 12.45 4.35
C ASN A 168 1.69 11.49 5.05
N LEU A 169 2.15 10.30 5.42
CA LEU A 169 1.34 9.30 6.12
C LEU A 169 0.93 9.82 7.50
N ALA A 170 -0.37 9.82 7.80
CA ALA A 170 -0.88 10.07 9.15
C ALA A 170 -1.67 8.85 9.60
N LEU A 171 -1.23 8.18 10.66
CA LEU A 171 -1.92 6.98 11.15
C LEU A 171 -3.24 7.35 11.84
N GLN A 172 -4.27 6.52 11.63
CA GLN A 172 -5.47 6.54 12.45
C GLN A 172 -5.16 6.08 13.88
N GLU A 173 -5.91 6.58 14.86
CA GLU A 173 -5.84 6.08 16.24
C GLU A 173 -6.70 4.81 16.43
N GLU A 174 -6.15 3.65 16.09
CA GLU A 174 -6.75 2.32 16.36
C GLU A 174 -5.77 1.38 17.09
N PRO A 175 -6.25 0.28 17.73
CA PRO A 175 -5.40 -0.57 18.57
C PRO A 175 -4.16 -1.15 17.86
N LEU A 176 -4.28 -1.48 16.57
CA LEU A 176 -3.22 -1.92 15.67
C LEU A 176 -3.18 -0.96 14.49
N SER A 177 -2.33 0.06 14.59
CA SER A 177 -2.23 1.10 13.56
C SER A 177 -0.91 0.98 12.81
N GLY A 178 -0.96 1.06 11.48
CA GLY A 178 0.20 1.09 10.59
C GLY A 178 -0.22 1.37 9.15
N PHE A 179 0.74 1.49 8.23
CA PHE A 179 0.40 1.50 6.80
C PHE A 179 -0.32 0.20 6.40
N PHE A 180 0.18 -0.93 6.92
CA PHE A 180 -0.58 -2.16 7.10
C PHE A 180 -1.03 -2.23 8.55
N SER A 181 -2.33 -2.18 8.83
CA SER A 181 -2.79 -2.30 10.22
C SER A 181 -2.69 -3.74 10.72
N TYR A 182 -2.96 -4.73 9.86
CA TYR A 182 -2.83 -6.13 10.24
C TYR A 182 -2.47 -7.03 9.06
N ILE A 183 -1.42 -7.84 9.23
CA ILE A 183 -1.01 -8.86 8.26
C ILE A 183 -0.97 -10.25 8.89
N GLY A 184 -1.01 -11.29 8.06
CA GLY A 184 -1.07 -12.68 8.52
C GLY A 184 -0.17 -13.61 7.71
N GLY A 185 -0.35 -14.91 7.96
CA GLY A 185 0.53 -15.96 7.45
C GLY A 185 0.76 -15.89 5.95
N GLY A 186 2.04 -15.87 5.55
CA GLY A 186 2.44 -15.81 4.15
C GLY A 186 2.47 -14.40 3.56
N ALA A 187 2.13 -13.37 4.34
CA ALA A 187 2.26 -11.99 3.89
C ALA A 187 3.73 -11.63 3.65
N VAL A 188 3.97 -10.90 2.56
CA VAL A 188 5.28 -10.34 2.23
C VAL A 188 5.09 -8.86 1.91
N VAL A 189 5.82 -7.99 2.59
CA VAL A 189 5.90 -6.56 2.27
C VAL A 189 7.32 -6.27 1.84
N LYS A 190 7.52 -5.78 0.63
CA LYS A 190 8.87 -5.52 0.12
C LYS A 190 9.01 -4.28 -0.74
N ASN A 191 10.23 -3.77 -0.86
CA ASN A 191 10.60 -2.65 -1.74
C ASN A 191 9.75 -1.39 -1.52
N LEU A 192 9.36 -1.12 -0.28
CA LEU A 192 8.43 -0.03 0.07
C LEU A 192 9.12 1.04 0.92
N ILE A 193 8.88 2.30 0.58
CA ILE A 193 9.46 3.45 1.27
C ILE A 193 8.32 4.25 1.93
N ILE A 194 8.28 4.32 3.26
CA ILE A 194 7.50 5.34 3.96
C ILE A 194 8.41 6.55 4.13
N ALA A 195 8.26 7.56 3.27
CA ALA A 195 9.21 8.66 3.12
C ALA A 195 8.93 9.85 4.04
N SER A 196 7.66 10.09 4.38
CA SER A 196 7.29 11.12 5.34
C SER A 196 5.96 10.80 5.98
N GLY A 197 5.74 11.35 7.18
CA GLY A 197 4.50 11.18 7.91
C GLY A 197 4.60 11.69 9.33
N THR A 198 3.44 11.77 9.98
CA THR A 198 3.31 12.12 11.40
C THR A 198 2.60 10.99 12.13
N VAL A 199 3.26 10.46 13.16
CA VAL A 199 2.69 9.46 14.06
C VAL A 199 2.39 10.13 15.39
N GLU A 200 1.14 10.52 15.57
CA GLU A 200 0.68 11.11 16.83
C GLU A 200 0.49 10.00 17.86
N LEU A 201 1.24 10.02 18.95
CA LEU A 201 1.10 9.09 20.06
C LEU A 201 -0.04 9.58 20.98
N SER A 202 -1.20 8.91 20.95
CA SER A 202 -2.35 9.08 21.86
C SER A 202 -2.68 7.84 22.74
N SER A 203 -3.21 8.01 23.95
CA SER A 203 -3.48 6.89 24.89
C SER A 203 -4.42 5.77 24.38
N ARG A 204 -4.94 5.91 23.15
CA ARG A 204 -5.71 4.93 22.39
C ARG A 204 -4.85 3.94 21.59
N PHE A 205 -3.55 4.20 21.40
CA PHE A 205 -2.63 3.22 20.83
C PHE A 205 -2.31 2.16 21.88
N GLN A 206 -2.69 0.92 21.60
CA GLN A 206 -2.22 -0.22 22.38
C GLN A 206 -0.87 -0.71 21.83
N TYR A 207 -0.79 -0.91 20.51
CA TYR A 207 0.44 -1.23 19.79
C TYR A 207 0.49 -0.44 18.47
N ALA A 208 1.33 0.59 18.40
CA ALA A 208 1.53 1.35 17.16
C ALA A 208 2.69 0.74 16.37
N GLY A 209 2.44 0.39 15.12
CA GLY A 209 3.45 -0.14 14.21
C GLY A 209 3.53 0.71 12.97
N ILE A 210 4.57 1.53 12.82
CA ILE A 210 4.62 2.56 11.77
C ILE A 210 4.40 1.95 10.38
N LEU A 211 5.06 0.82 10.10
CA LEU A 211 4.86 0.05 8.88
C LEU A 211 3.73 -0.98 9.04
N VAL A 212 3.76 -1.76 10.12
CA VAL A 212 2.80 -2.85 10.37
C VAL A 212 2.24 -2.78 11.79
N GLY A 213 0.95 -2.52 11.97
CA GLY A 213 0.31 -2.47 13.29
C GLY A 213 0.45 -3.78 14.08
N GLY A 214 0.09 -4.91 13.46
CA GLY A 214 0.33 -6.23 14.04
C GLY A 214 0.44 -7.37 13.03
N ILE A 215 1.05 -8.47 13.47
CA ILE A 215 1.26 -9.68 12.66
C ILE A 215 0.61 -10.87 13.36
N ALA A 216 -0.38 -11.49 12.71
CA ALA A 216 -1.12 -12.64 13.24
C ALA A 216 -0.26 -13.91 13.27
N SER A 217 0.36 -14.21 12.13
CA SER A 217 1.20 -15.38 11.89
C SER A 217 2.23 -15.02 10.83
N GLY A 218 3.40 -15.66 10.89
CA GLY A 218 4.66 -15.19 10.30
C GLY A 218 4.59 -14.51 8.92
N ALA A 219 5.45 -13.51 8.75
CA ALA A 219 5.51 -12.64 7.58
C ALA A 219 6.96 -12.28 7.22
N VAL A 220 7.16 -11.73 6.03
CA VAL A 220 8.45 -11.22 5.56
C VAL A 220 8.34 -9.73 5.30
N ILE A 221 9.29 -8.95 5.82
CA ILE A 221 9.48 -7.54 5.52
C ILE A 221 10.89 -7.39 4.92
N GLU A 222 10.97 -7.00 3.65
CA GLU A 222 12.23 -7.00 2.91
C GLU A 222 12.45 -5.64 2.21
N ASN A 223 13.65 -5.07 2.29
CA ASN A 223 14.01 -3.87 1.55
C ASN A 223 12.99 -2.72 1.73
N CYS A 224 12.62 -2.48 2.99
CA CYS A 224 11.68 -1.42 3.36
C CYS A 224 12.39 -0.33 4.17
N SER A 225 12.00 0.92 3.97
CA SER A 225 12.52 2.03 4.77
C SER A 225 11.42 2.90 5.35
N VAL A 226 11.66 3.48 6.52
CA VAL A 226 10.70 4.33 7.22
C VAL A 226 11.37 5.64 7.68
N SER A 227 10.74 6.75 7.33
CA SER A 227 11.10 8.10 7.75
C SER A 227 9.84 8.87 8.12
N VAL A 228 9.63 9.12 9.42
CA VAL A 228 8.44 9.80 9.96
C VAL A 228 8.80 10.56 11.23
N GLU A 229 8.00 11.58 11.56
CA GLU A 229 8.07 12.29 12.84
C GLU A 229 7.01 11.72 13.79
N MET A 230 7.46 11.26 14.95
CA MET A 230 6.59 10.89 16.05
C MET A 230 6.35 12.12 16.94
N VAL A 231 5.10 12.41 17.26
CA VAL A 231 4.74 13.52 18.16
C VAL A 231 3.84 13.04 19.28
N GLY A 232 4.02 13.58 20.48
CA GLY A 232 3.17 13.27 21.63
C GLY A 232 3.91 13.36 22.96
N SER A 233 3.16 13.47 24.07
CA SER A 233 3.68 13.51 25.43
C SER A 233 3.21 12.29 26.21
N SER A 234 4.14 11.56 26.87
CA SER A 234 3.80 10.34 27.60
C SER A 234 3.32 10.61 29.03
N GLU A 235 2.09 10.18 29.35
CA GLU A 235 1.74 9.70 30.72
C GLU A 235 1.65 8.16 30.79
N LYS A 236 1.77 7.45 29.66
CA LYS A 236 1.74 5.97 29.58
C LYS A 236 2.94 5.43 28.81
N SER A 237 3.33 4.19 29.11
CA SER A 237 4.34 3.43 28.37
C SER A 237 3.76 3.00 27.03
N TRP A 238 4.10 3.71 25.97
CA TRP A 238 3.77 3.34 24.60
C TRP A 238 4.55 2.11 24.21
N THR A 239 3.92 1.24 23.43
CA THR A 239 4.64 0.20 22.71
C THR A 239 4.57 0.53 21.22
N VAL A 240 5.57 1.29 20.76
CA VAL A 240 5.71 1.69 19.36
C VAL A 240 6.86 0.90 18.76
N GLY A 241 6.66 0.36 17.57
CA GLY A 241 7.72 -0.20 16.76
C GLY A 241 7.51 0.07 15.28
N ILE A 242 8.39 -0.46 14.45
CA ILE A 242 8.07 -0.60 13.01
C ILE A 242 6.93 -1.59 12.84
N ILE A 243 7.00 -2.67 13.60
CA ILE A 243 5.89 -3.57 13.88
C ILE A 243 5.40 -3.31 15.31
N GLY A 244 4.11 -3.04 15.48
CA GLY A 244 3.55 -2.77 16.81
C GLY A 244 3.47 -4.03 17.66
N TYR A 245 2.89 -5.08 17.09
CA TYR A 245 2.62 -6.35 17.76
C TYR A 245 3.05 -7.55 16.90
N GLU A 246 3.90 -8.41 17.46
CA GLU A 246 4.21 -9.73 16.90
C GLU A 246 3.70 -10.83 17.83
N THR A 247 3.20 -11.90 17.22
CA THR A 247 2.97 -13.18 17.89
C THR A 247 4.27 -13.98 17.98
N GLU A 248 4.17 -15.21 18.49
CA GLU A 248 5.27 -16.15 18.61
C GLU A 248 5.81 -16.68 17.26
N TYR A 249 5.07 -16.46 16.17
CA TYR A 249 5.48 -16.91 14.83
C TYR A 249 6.66 -16.08 14.29
N PRO A 250 7.58 -16.69 13.53
CA PRO A 250 8.75 -15.98 13.03
C PRO A 250 8.38 -14.88 12.04
N VAL A 251 9.00 -13.72 12.19
CA VAL A 251 8.94 -12.59 11.24
C VAL A 251 10.34 -12.33 10.76
N THR A 252 10.54 -12.37 9.45
CA THR A 252 11.83 -12.09 8.81
C THR A 252 11.88 -10.62 8.42
N LYS A 253 12.97 -9.94 8.78
CA LYS A 253 13.26 -8.55 8.41
C LYS A 253 14.62 -8.51 7.74
N GLU A 254 14.66 -8.14 6.47
CA GLU A 254 15.89 -8.16 5.68
C GLU A 254 16.06 -6.83 4.95
N ASN A 255 17.29 -6.30 4.96
CA ASN A 255 17.67 -5.10 4.21
C ASN A 255 16.79 -3.87 4.49
N CYS A 256 16.29 -3.71 5.71
CA CYS A 256 15.43 -2.58 6.07
C CYS A 256 16.21 -1.44 6.73
N ASP A 257 15.75 -0.21 6.52
CA ASP A 257 16.32 1.00 7.15
C ASP A 257 15.25 1.83 7.85
N PHE A 258 15.34 1.90 9.17
CA PHE A 258 14.39 2.60 10.03
C PHE A 258 15.03 3.80 10.75
N SER A 259 16.21 4.23 10.31
CA SER A 259 16.97 5.32 10.93
C SER A 259 16.35 6.71 10.72
N GLY A 260 15.38 6.83 9.81
CA GLY A 260 14.69 8.10 9.52
C GLY A 260 13.56 8.45 10.47
N VAL A 261 13.34 7.69 11.54
CA VAL A 261 12.32 8.01 12.55
C VAL A 261 12.84 9.05 13.54
N THR A 262 12.04 10.09 13.79
CA THR A 262 12.33 11.14 14.75
C THR A 262 11.23 11.25 15.81
N LEU A 263 11.53 11.82 16.97
CA LEU A 263 10.59 12.09 18.06
C LEU A 263 10.82 13.50 18.58
N GLY A 264 9.85 14.40 18.39
CA GLY A 264 10.00 15.81 18.75
C GLY A 264 11.09 16.51 17.94
N GLY A 265 11.32 16.08 16.70
CA GLY A 265 12.34 16.60 15.80
C GLY A 265 13.75 16.01 15.98
N GLU A 266 13.97 15.13 16.97
CA GLU A 266 15.28 14.50 17.22
C GLU A 266 15.29 13.04 16.73
N PRO A 267 16.43 12.51 16.22
CA PRO A 267 16.54 11.11 15.83
C PRO A 267 16.10 10.15 16.93
N TYR A 268 15.26 9.18 16.58
CA TYR A 268 14.73 8.20 17.51
C TYR A 268 14.95 6.78 16.98
N ALA A 269 15.72 5.99 17.73
CA ALA A 269 15.93 4.57 17.46
C ALA A 269 14.67 3.77 17.84
N VAL A 270 13.67 3.77 16.96
CA VAL A 270 12.46 2.99 17.13
C VAL A 270 12.80 1.49 17.15
N PRO A 271 12.24 0.70 18.08
CA PRO A 271 12.45 -0.75 18.04
C PRO A 271 11.76 -1.35 16.81
N GLU A 272 12.35 -2.39 16.24
CA GLU A 272 11.73 -3.09 15.10
C GLU A 272 10.37 -3.70 15.48
N THR A 273 10.27 -4.20 16.71
CA THR A 273 9.05 -4.76 17.29
C THR A 273 8.76 -4.06 18.59
N GLY A 274 7.59 -3.44 18.71
CA GLY A 274 7.15 -2.84 19.95
C GLY A 274 6.89 -3.91 21.01
N TYR A 275 5.95 -4.81 20.74
CA TYR A 275 5.58 -5.91 21.63
C TYR A 275 5.68 -7.24 20.91
N LYS A 276 6.33 -8.21 21.56
CA LYS A 276 6.36 -9.59 21.08
C LYS A 276 5.71 -10.50 22.11
N ARG A 277 4.61 -11.16 21.72
CA ARG A 277 4.00 -12.20 22.54
C ARG A 277 4.88 -13.44 22.53
N THR A 278 5.29 -13.90 23.71
CA THR A 278 5.99 -15.18 23.87
C THR A 278 5.00 -16.27 24.27
N ALA A 279 5.17 -17.48 23.75
CA ALA A 279 4.37 -18.63 24.16
C ALA A 279 4.48 -18.84 25.68
N GLY A 280 3.37 -18.69 26.41
CA GLY A 280 3.28 -18.91 27.86
C GLY A 280 2.83 -17.72 28.71
N ALA A 281 2.63 -16.53 28.13
CA ALA A 281 2.02 -15.40 28.83
C ALA A 281 0.49 -15.40 28.63
N ASN A 282 -0.24 -15.94 29.61
CA ASN A 282 -1.68 -15.72 29.78
C ASN A 282 -1.93 -14.50 30.65
#